data_AF-A0A101VQG3-F1
#
_entry.id   AF-A0A101VQG3-F1
#
_cell.length_a   1.000
_cell.length_b   1.000
_cell.length_c   1.000
_cell.angle_alpha   90.00
_cell.angle_beta   90.00
_cell.angle_gamma   90.00
#
_symmetry.space_group_name_H-M   'P 1'
#
loop_
_entity.id
_entity.type
_entity.pdbx_description
1 polymer ?
#
loop_
_entity_poly.entity_id
_entity_poly.type
_entity_poly.pdbx_seq_one_letter_code
_entity_poly.pdbx_strand_id
1 'polypeptide(L)'
;MNKQTNPIIILTLVFVLGFIYAYFKFLFIPQYYELKDISAQLSQRQIYLERLQENLENVAALRQDVMELTVAETNLKDRIPAELDYPNIMMTVYTMAKNNGLNPKNISYESIAQQGQTVTLGLSFTCTGSRDNIYTLAEQFLKGDEYLFVLDSISVSGSPEESSATMILTAYALQN
;
A
#
# COMPACT_ATOMS: atom_id res chain seq x y z
N MET A 1 95.54 30.79 0.51
CA MET A 1 94.30 31.39 1.07
C MET A 1 93.12 30.91 0.26
N ASN A 2 92.29 29.98 0.77
CA ASN A 2 90.98 29.58 0.18
C ASN A 2 90.21 28.65 1.15
N LYS A 3 89.99 29.06 2.41
CA LYS A 3 89.23 28.27 3.40
C LYS A 3 88.00 28.97 3.98
N GLN A 4 87.68 30.20 3.56
CA GLN A 4 86.54 30.97 4.10
C GLN A 4 85.29 31.00 3.20
N THR A 5 85.33 30.47 1.98
CA THR A 5 84.19 30.48 1.04
C THR A 5 83.19 29.34 1.24
N ASN A 6 83.64 28.18 1.75
CA ASN A 6 82.78 27.02 2.01
C ASN A 6 81.67 27.25 3.07
N PRO A 7 81.91 27.91 4.22
CA PRO A 7 80.84 28.12 5.21
C PRO A 7 79.74 29.08 4.70
N ILE A 8 80.10 30.06 3.86
CA ILE A 8 79.15 31.00 3.28
C ILE A 8 78.21 30.28 2.29
N ILE A 9 78.75 29.40 1.45
CA ILE A 9 77.96 28.62 0.47
C ILE A 9 76.96 27.70 1.20
N ILE A 10 77.38 27.03 2.27
CA ILE A 10 76.51 26.15 3.06
C ILE A 10 75.39 26.97 3.73
N LEU A 11 75.70 28.15 4.28
CA LEU A 11 74.71 29.02 4.90
C LEU A 11 73.68 29.54 3.88
N THR A 12 74.13 29.92 2.68
CA THR A 12 73.24 30.33 1.58
C THR A 12 72.33 29.18 1.14
N LEU A 13 72.87 27.96 1.05
CA LEU A 13 72.07 26.77 0.70
C LEU A 13 70.97 26.49 1.72
N VAL A 14 71.27 26.59 3.02
CA VAL A 14 70.28 26.41 4.10
C VAL A 14 69.20 27.48 4.02
N PHE A 15 69.56 28.74 3.74
CA PHE A 15 68.58 29.81 3.55
C PHE A 15 67.66 29.56 2.35
N VAL A 16 68.22 29.15 1.21
CA VAL A 16 67.43 28.83 0.01
C VAL A 16 66.48 27.66 0.27
N LEU A 17 66.95 26.59 0.93
CA LEU A 17 66.10 25.47 1.32
C LEU A 17 65.00 25.88 2.31
N GLY A 18 65.31 26.76 3.27
CA GLY A 18 64.34 27.32 4.20
C GLY A 18 63.25 28.13 3.49
N PHE A 19 63.63 28.97 2.52
CA PHE A 19 62.70 29.72 1.69
C PHE A 19 61.82 28.82 0.82
N ILE A 20 62.37 27.78 0.20
CA ILE A 20 61.60 26.81 -0.60
C ILE A 20 60.59 26.07 0.28
N TYR A 21 61.00 25.61 1.47
CA TYR A 21 60.11 24.93 2.40
C TYR A 21 58.99 25.87 2.90
N ALA A 22 59.34 27.10 3.27
CA ALA A 22 58.37 28.10 3.70
C ALA A 22 57.36 28.41 2.59
N TYR A 23 57.83 28.57 1.35
CA TYR A 23 56.98 28.82 0.18
C TYR A 23 56.00 27.66 -0.08
N PHE A 24 56.49 26.42 -0.07
CA PHE A 24 55.63 25.24 -0.23
C PHE A 24 54.59 25.14 0.90
N LYS A 25 55.03 25.34 2.15
CA LYS A 25 54.16 25.21 3.32
C LYS A 25 53.10 26.30 3.37
N PHE A 26 53.43 27.55 3.06
CA PHE A 26 52.50 28.67 3.19
C PHE A 26 51.58 28.84 2.00
N LEU A 27 51.98 28.43 0.78
CA LEU A 27 51.20 28.72 -0.42
C LEU A 27 50.41 27.50 -0.91
N PHE A 28 51.00 26.29 -0.88
CA PHE A 28 50.35 25.09 -1.42
C PHE A 28 49.44 24.38 -0.41
N ILE A 29 49.83 24.34 0.86
CA ILE A 29 49.02 23.67 1.89
C ILE A 29 47.62 24.30 2.05
N PRO A 30 47.47 25.63 2.20
CA PRO A 30 46.14 26.21 2.36
C PRO A 30 45.25 26.00 1.14
N GLN A 31 45.79 26.16 -0.07
CA GLN A 31 45.03 25.94 -1.32
C GLN A 31 44.57 24.48 -1.47
N TYR A 32 45.38 23.51 -1.03
CA TYR A 32 44.99 22.11 -1.06
C TYR A 32 43.85 21.80 -0.08
N TYR A 33 43.86 22.40 1.11
CA TYR A 33 42.78 22.24 2.08
C TYR A 33 41.48 22.91 1.62
N GLU A 34 41.55 24.11 1.04
CA GLU A 34 40.38 24.76 0.47
C GLU A 34 39.76 23.92 -0.66
N LEU A 35 40.59 23.37 -1.56
CA LEU A 35 40.11 22.51 -2.64
C LEU A 35 39.46 21.23 -2.12
N LYS A 36 40.03 20.64 -1.06
CA LYS A 36 39.48 19.46 -0.40
C LYS A 36 38.14 19.77 0.25
N ASP A 37 38.02 20.90 0.95
CA ASP A 37 36.76 21.30 1.60
C ASP A 37 35.67 21.59 0.58
N ILE A 38 36.00 22.27 -0.52
CA ILE A 38 35.07 22.51 -1.63
C ILE A 38 34.60 21.17 -2.24
N SER A 39 35.51 20.21 -2.43
CA SER A 39 35.16 18.89 -2.97
C SER A 39 34.22 18.12 -2.03
N ALA A 40 34.44 18.21 -0.71
CA ALA A 40 33.58 17.58 0.28
C ALA A 40 32.19 18.22 0.31
N GLN A 41 32.11 19.54 0.20
CA GLN A 41 30.84 20.27 0.13
C GLN A 41 30.04 19.92 -1.14
N LEU A 42 30.71 19.75 -2.29
CA LEU A 42 30.05 19.33 -3.53
C LEU A 42 29.44 17.93 -3.41
N SER A 43 30.19 16.97 -2.84
CA SER A 43 29.67 15.62 -2.61
C SER A 43 28.47 15.61 -1.66
N GLN A 44 28.53 16.38 -0.57
CA GLN A 44 27.40 16.52 0.35
C GLN A 44 26.15 17.11 -0.32
N ARG A 45 26.33 18.12 -1.17
CA ARG A 45 25.22 18.72 -1.93
C ARG A 45 24.62 17.76 -2.95
N GLN A 46 25.44 16.95 -3.63
CA GLN A 46 24.96 15.91 -4.53
C GLN A 46 24.11 14.87 -3.79
N ILE A 47 24.59 14.36 -2.66
CA ILE A 47 23.82 13.43 -1.82
C ILE A 47 22.51 14.07 -1.34
N TYR A 48 22.53 15.36 -1.00
CA TYR A 48 21.32 16.07 -0.59
C TYR A 48 20.30 16.22 -1.73
N LEU A 49 20.76 16.52 -2.95
CA LEU A 49 19.90 16.60 -4.13
C LEU A 49 19.31 15.24 -4.51
N GLU A 50 20.12 14.18 -4.45
CA GLU A 50 19.68 12.81 -4.70
C GLU A 50 18.58 12.38 -3.71
N ARG A 51 18.76 12.68 -2.42
CA ARG A 51 17.73 12.46 -1.40
C ARG A 51 16.46 13.29 -1.64
N LEU A 52 16.59 14.52 -2.12
CA LEU A 52 15.43 15.36 -2.45
C LEU A 52 14.65 14.76 -3.64
N GLN A 53 15.36 14.28 -4.66
CA GLN A 53 14.76 13.64 -5.82
C GLN A 53 14.04 12.33 -5.43
N GLU A 54 14.69 11.46 -4.66
CA GLU A 54 14.09 10.23 -4.12
C GLU A 54 12.82 10.53 -3.31
N ASN A 55 12.86 11.55 -2.45
CA ASN A 55 11.69 11.98 -1.69
C ASN A 55 10.55 12.51 -2.58
N LEU A 56 10.86 13.21 -3.67
CA LEU A 56 9.85 13.68 -4.62
C LEU A 56 9.19 12.53 -5.38
N GLU A 57 9.98 11.53 -5.80
CA GLU A 57 9.46 10.31 -6.44
C GLU A 57 8.57 9.53 -5.47
N ASN A 58 8.98 9.38 -4.20
CA ASN A 58 8.17 8.76 -3.16
C ASN A 58 6.86 9.52 -2.89
N VAL A 59 6.88 10.86 -2.91
CA VAL A 59 5.67 11.68 -2.76
C VAL A 59 4.73 11.54 -3.96
N ALA A 60 5.27 11.44 -5.18
CA ALA A 60 4.48 11.21 -6.38
C ALA A 60 3.81 9.83 -6.36
N ALA A 61 4.56 8.79 -5.99
CA ALA A 61 4.01 7.44 -5.79
C ALA A 61 2.92 7.43 -4.71
N LEU A 62 3.18 8.06 -3.56
CA LEU A 62 2.19 8.13 -2.47
C LEU A 62 0.92 8.90 -2.89
N ARG A 63 1.03 9.94 -3.71
CA ARG A 63 -0.14 10.64 -4.28
C ARG A 63 -0.92 9.76 -5.23
N GLN A 64 -0.23 8.93 -6.02
CA GLN A 64 -0.87 7.99 -6.92
C GLN A 64 -1.62 6.90 -6.13
N ASP A 65 -1.00 6.36 -5.08
CA ASP A 65 -1.64 5.41 -4.17
C ASP A 65 -2.87 6.02 -3.49
N VAL A 66 -2.78 7.26 -3.02
CA VAL A 66 -3.93 7.98 -2.45
C VAL A 66 -5.04 8.16 -3.48
N MET A 67 -4.70 8.49 -4.73
CA MET A 67 -5.70 8.64 -5.80
C MET A 67 -6.36 7.30 -6.13
N GLU A 68 -5.59 6.21 -6.23
CA GLU A 68 -6.10 4.86 -6.48
C GLU A 68 -7.00 4.38 -5.33
N LEU A 69 -6.57 4.57 -4.08
CA LEU A 69 -7.37 4.25 -2.90
C LEU A 69 -8.64 5.11 -2.81
N THR A 70 -8.58 6.38 -3.19
CA THR A 70 -9.77 7.27 -3.22
C THR A 70 -10.76 6.80 -4.28
N VAL A 71 -10.28 6.40 -5.48
CA VAL A 71 -11.14 5.84 -6.53
C VAL A 71 -11.74 4.51 -6.08
N ALA A 72 -10.95 3.64 -5.44
CA ALA A 72 -11.44 2.39 -4.88
C ALA A 72 -12.49 2.63 -3.78
N GLU A 73 -12.28 3.59 -2.88
CA GLU A 73 -13.23 3.97 -1.83
C GLU A 73 -14.54 4.51 -2.45
N THR A 74 -14.44 5.37 -3.46
CA THR A 74 -15.63 5.94 -4.12
C THR A 74 -16.43 4.85 -4.84
N ASN A 75 -15.75 3.97 -5.57
CA ASN A 75 -16.38 2.81 -6.23
C ASN A 75 -16.99 1.82 -5.23
N LEU A 76 -16.41 1.69 -4.02
CA LEU A 76 -16.97 0.86 -2.95
C LEU A 76 -18.18 1.52 -2.29
N LYS A 77 -18.14 2.85 -2.06
CA LYS A 77 -19.29 3.61 -1.52
C LYS A 77 -20.49 3.54 -2.45
N ASP A 78 -20.29 3.62 -3.76
CA ASP A 78 -21.37 3.51 -4.74
C ASP A 78 -22.01 2.10 -4.77
N ARG A 79 -21.30 1.08 -4.30
CA ARG A 79 -21.78 -0.32 -4.24
C ARG A 79 -22.46 -0.68 -2.92
N ILE A 80 -22.30 0.14 -1.87
CA ILE A 80 -22.89 -0.14 -0.57
C ILE A 80 -24.14 0.73 -0.43
N PRO A 81 -25.34 0.13 -0.35
CA PRO A 81 -26.57 0.90 -0.21
C PRO A 81 -26.60 1.67 1.13
N ALA A 82 -27.29 2.81 1.13
CA ALA A 82 -27.48 3.65 2.32
C ALA A 82 -28.42 3.00 3.36
N GLU A 83 -29.28 2.08 2.94
CA GLU A 83 -30.23 1.38 3.81
C GLU A 83 -30.34 -0.10 3.42
N LEU A 84 -30.52 -0.96 4.42
CA LEU A 84 -30.80 -2.38 4.21
C LEU A 84 -32.31 -2.60 4.10
N ASP A 85 -32.81 -2.79 2.88
CA ASP A 85 -34.20 -3.16 2.61
C ASP A 85 -34.36 -4.68 2.73
N TYR A 86 -34.93 -5.13 3.86
CA TYR A 86 -35.15 -6.55 4.16
C TYR A 86 -35.98 -7.29 3.10
N PRO A 87 -37.21 -6.82 2.74
CA PRO A 87 -37.97 -7.40 1.65
C PRO A 87 -37.17 -7.54 0.35
N ASN A 88 -36.42 -6.51 -0.03
CA ASN A 88 -35.68 -6.55 -1.28
C ASN A 88 -34.50 -7.53 -1.21
N ILE A 89 -33.73 -7.52 -0.12
CA ILE A 89 -32.66 -8.49 0.13
C ILE A 89 -33.20 -9.93 0.06
N MET A 90 -34.36 -10.20 0.68
CA MET A 90 -35.01 -11.52 0.62
C MET A 90 -35.29 -11.92 -0.83
N MET A 91 -35.90 -10.99 -1.58
CA MET A 91 -36.29 -11.21 -2.97
C MET A 91 -35.08 -11.46 -3.86
N THR A 92 -33.99 -10.70 -3.67
CA THR A 92 -32.74 -10.85 -4.41
C THR A 92 -32.11 -12.21 -4.14
N VAL A 93 -31.96 -12.61 -2.87
CA VAL A 93 -31.42 -13.93 -2.48
C VAL A 93 -32.28 -15.07 -3.05
N TYR A 94 -33.60 -14.95 -2.96
CA TYR A 94 -34.53 -15.96 -3.46
C TYR A 94 -34.46 -16.09 -4.99
N THR A 95 -34.48 -14.95 -5.69
CA THR A 95 -34.36 -14.86 -7.14
C THR A 95 -33.03 -15.44 -7.63
N MET A 96 -31.92 -15.07 -6.98
CA MET A 96 -30.59 -15.63 -7.29
C MET A 96 -30.58 -17.15 -7.15
N ALA A 97 -31.12 -17.69 -6.06
CA ALA A 97 -31.21 -19.14 -5.88
C ALA A 97 -32.03 -19.81 -7.00
N LYS A 98 -33.20 -19.25 -7.33
CA LYS A 98 -34.05 -19.77 -8.40
C LYS A 98 -33.39 -19.70 -9.78
N ASN A 99 -32.68 -18.62 -10.08
CA ASN A 99 -31.94 -18.45 -11.33
C ASN A 99 -30.81 -19.47 -11.49
N ASN A 100 -30.22 -19.92 -10.38
CA ASN A 100 -29.25 -21.01 -10.36
C ASN A 100 -29.90 -22.41 -10.27
N GLY A 101 -31.21 -22.54 -10.49
CA GLY A 101 -31.91 -23.82 -10.45
C GLY A 101 -31.96 -24.47 -9.06
N LEU A 102 -31.77 -23.69 -7.99
CA LEU A 102 -31.87 -24.16 -6.62
C LEU A 102 -33.28 -23.95 -6.08
N ASN A 103 -33.65 -24.79 -5.11
CA ASN A 103 -34.90 -24.69 -4.38
C ASN A 103 -34.64 -24.06 -3.01
N PRO A 104 -34.83 -22.73 -2.86
CA PRO A 104 -34.77 -22.06 -1.55
C PRO A 104 -35.80 -22.68 -0.60
N LYS A 105 -35.36 -22.96 0.63
CA LYS A 105 -36.16 -23.57 1.70
C LYS A 105 -36.51 -22.56 2.77
N ASN A 106 -35.51 -21.85 3.28
CA ASN A 106 -35.68 -20.90 4.37
C ASN A 106 -34.70 -19.74 4.22
N ILE A 107 -35.15 -18.55 4.61
CA ILE A 107 -34.34 -17.35 4.77
C ILE A 107 -34.68 -16.81 6.15
N SER A 108 -33.69 -16.68 7.03
CA SER A 108 -33.86 -16.07 8.35
C SER A 108 -32.82 -14.98 8.56
N TYR A 109 -33.23 -13.91 9.23
CA TYR A 109 -32.39 -12.78 9.55
C TYR A 109 -31.93 -12.83 10.99
N GLU A 110 -30.70 -12.41 11.22
CA GLU A 110 -30.20 -12.10 12.56
C GLU A 110 -30.50 -10.64 12.91
N SER A 111 -30.25 -10.26 14.17
CA SER A 111 -30.37 -8.87 14.60
C SER A 111 -29.36 -7.98 13.87
N ILE A 112 -29.79 -6.79 13.45
CA ILE A 112 -28.88 -5.76 12.96
C ILE A 112 -27.81 -5.49 14.02
N ALA A 113 -26.55 -5.48 13.58
CA ALA A 113 -25.45 -4.96 14.36
C ALA A 113 -24.94 -3.66 13.74
N GLN A 114 -24.69 -2.67 14.58
CA GLN A 114 -24.10 -1.40 14.15
C GLN A 114 -22.62 -1.41 14.56
N GLN A 115 -21.73 -1.23 13.58
CA GLN A 115 -20.28 -1.24 13.78
C GLN A 115 -19.69 0.08 13.25
N GLY A 116 -19.71 1.13 14.07
CA GLY A 116 -19.23 2.44 13.67
C GLY A 116 -20.17 3.10 12.65
N GLN A 117 -19.68 3.31 11.42
CA GLN A 117 -20.44 3.89 10.31
C GLN A 117 -21.11 2.83 9.41
N THR A 118 -20.96 1.55 9.72
CA THR A 118 -21.60 0.46 8.97
C THR A 118 -22.71 -0.19 9.77
N VAL A 119 -23.75 -0.56 9.05
CA VAL A 119 -24.85 -1.39 9.54
C VAL A 119 -24.70 -2.75 8.89
N THR A 120 -24.68 -3.81 9.69
CA THR A 120 -24.57 -5.19 9.22
C THR A 120 -25.84 -5.97 9.52
N LEU A 121 -26.20 -6.85 8.59
CA LEU A 121 -27.34 -7.76 8.72
C LEU A 121 -26.88 -9.18 8.42
N GLY A 122 -26.90 -10.02 9.46
CA GLY A 122 -26.68 -11.45 9.30
C GLY A 122 -27.91 -12.12 8.68
N LEU A 123 -27.67 -13.06 7.76
CA LEU A 123 -28.65 -13.79 7.00
C LEU A 123 -28.26 -15.26 6.99
N SER A 124 -29.19 -16.14 7.37
CA SER A 124 -29.06 -17.58 7.17
C SER A 124 -29.99 -18.02 6.06
N PHE A 125 -29.40 -18.56 5.00
CA PHE A 125 -30.10 -19.02 3.82
C PHE A 125 -29.94 -20.53 3.66
N THR A 126 -31.04 -21.24 3.43
CA THR A 126 -31.03 -22.68 3.18
C THR A 126 -31.65 -22.99 1.82
N CYS A 127 -30.98 -23.82 1.02
CA CYS A 127 -31.46 -24.27 -0.28
C CYS A 127 -31.11 -25.72 -0.58
N THR A 128 -31.85 -26.33 -1.51
CA THR A 128 -31.58 -27.69 -2.02
C THR A 128 -31.39 -27.69 -3.52
N GLY A 129 -30.49 -28.51 -4.04
CA GLY A 129 -30.26 -28.69 -5.48
C GLY A 129 -28.94 -29.41 -5.77
N SER A 130 -28.42 -29.28 -6.99
CA SER A 130 -27.12 -29.86 -7.34
C SER A 130 -25.99 -29.12 -6.61
N ARG A 131 -24.92 -29.85 -6.30
CA ARG A 131 -23.75 -29.27 -5.61
C ARG A 131 -23.09 -28.16 -6.42
N ASP A 132 -23.01 -28.31 -7.74
CA ASP A 132 -22.39 -27.32 -8.64
C ASP A 132 -23.17 -26.00 -8.63
N ASN A 133 -24.50 -26.07 -8.62
CA ASN A 133 -25.35 -24.88 -8.56
C ASN A 133 -25.24 -24.15 -7.21
N ILE A 134 -25.07 -24.90 -6.11
CA ILE A 134 -24.84 -24.35 -4.77
C ILE A 134 -23.55 -23.52 -4.73
N TYR A 135 -22.45 -24.04 -5.27
CA TYR A 135 -21.19 -23.29 -5.32
C TYR A 135 -21.26 -22.10 -6.30
N THR A 136 -21.95 -22.27 -7.43
CA THR A 136 -22.18 -21.16 -8.37
C THR A 136 -22.96 -20.01 -7.73
N LEU A 137 -23.99 -20.33 -6.93
CA LEU A 137 -24.72 -19.34 -6.16
C LEU A 137 -23.82 -18.65 -5.12
N ALA A 138 -22.99 -19.42 -4.40
CA ALA A 138 -22.07 -18.87 -3.41
C ALA A 138 -21.08 -17.87 -4.04
N GLU A 139 -20.56 -18.16 -5.25
CA GLU A 139 -19.73 -17.21 -5.99
C GLU A 139 -20.50 -15.97 -6.45
N GLN A 140 -21.77 -16.11 -6.84
CA GLN A 140 -22.59 -14.97 -7.28
C GLN A 140 -22.86 -13.99 -6.14
N PHE A 141 -23.04 -14.45 -4.91
CA PHE A 141 -23.17 -13.55 -3.75
C PHE A 141 -21.94 -12.66 -3.57
N LEU A 142 -20.74 -13.17 -3.86
CA LEU A 142 -19.49 -12.40 -3.75
C LEU A 142 -19.29 -11.40 -4.90
N LYS A 143 -20.01 -11.57 -6.02
CA LYS A 143 -19.89 -10.75 -7.24
C LYS A 143 -21.10 -9.84 -7.48
N GLY A 144 -22.11 -9.87 -6.59
CA GLY A 144 -23.35 -9.11 -6.76
C GLY A 144 -23.15 -7.60 -6.70
N ASP A 145 -23.89 -6.87 -7.54
CA ASP A 145 -23.79 -5.40 -7.64
C ASP A 145 -24.83 -4.66 -6.76
N GLU A 146 -25.94 -5.30 -6.39
CA GLU A 146 -27.06 -4.64 -5.67
C GLU A 146 -26.83 -4.56 -4.16
N TYR A 147 -26.21 -5.59 -3.59
CA TYR A 147 -25.89 -5.69 -2.17
C TYR A 147 -24.51 -6.32 -2.01
N LEU A 148 -23.69 -5.74 -1.14
CA LEU A 148 -22.43 -6.33 -0.75
C LEU A 148 -22.68 -7.45 0.27
N PHE A 149 -22.69 -8.70 -0.20
CA PHE A 149 -22.75 -9.88 0.65
C PHE A 149 -21.36 -10.43 0.92
N VAL A 150 -21.10 -10.79 2.17
CA VAL A 150 -19.95 -11.61 2.58
C VAL A 150 -20.47 -12.98 2.98
N LEU A 151 -19.87 -14.04 2.46
CA LEU A 151 -20.17 -15.41 2.85
C LEU A 151 -19.28 -15.80 4.03
N ASP A 152 -19.88 -15.90 5.22
CA ASP A 152 -19.17 -16.25 6.45
C ASP A 152 -18.94 -17.77 6.53
N SER A 153 -19.94 -18.56 6.16
CA SER A 153 -19.81 -20.01 6.12
C SER A 153 -20.81 -20.65 5.16
N ILE A 154 -20.42 -21.82 4.65
CA ILE A 154 -21.27 -22.69 3.86
C ILE A 154 -21.14 -24.12 4.38
N SER A 155 -22.27 -24.76 4.65
CA SER A 155 -22.35 -26.17 5.01
C SER A 155 -23.19 -26.88 3.98
N VAL A 156 -22.59 -27.85 3.27
CA VAL A 156 -23.27 -28.65 2.25
C VAL A 156 -23.34 -30.10 2.72
N SER A 157 -24.53 -30.69 2.68
CA SER A 157 -24.79 -32.07 3.05
C SER A 157 -25.62 -32.77 1.97
N GLY A 158 -25.52 -34.10 1.87
CA GLY A 158 -26.27 -34.90 0.88
C GLY A 158 -25.43 -35.41 -0.28
N SER A 159 -26.11 -35.88 -1.33
CA SER A 159 -25.49 -36.49 -2.51
C SER A 159 -25.15 -35.43 -3.57
N PRO A 160 -24.30 -35.72 -4.56
CA PRO A 160 -23.95 -34.76 -5.62
C PRO A 160 -25.16 -34.22 -6.41
N GLU A 161 -26.16 -35.06 -6.64
CA GLU A 161 -27.37 -34.72 -7.42
C GLU A 161 -28.44 -34.03 -6.57
N GLU A 162 -28.51 -34.33 -5.27
CA GLU A 162 -29.46 -33.73 -4.33
C GLU A 162 -28.74 -33.40 -3.02
N SER A 163 -28.19 -32.19 -2.97
CA SER A 163 -27.53 -31.61 -1.80
C SER A 163 -28.42 -30.55 -1.16
N SER A 164 -28.35 -30.46 0.17
CA SER A 164 -28.87 -29.34 0.95
C SER A 164 -27.72 -28.49 1.45
N ALA A 165 -27.82 -27.17 1.27
CA ALA A 165 -26.83 -26.22 1.73
C ALA A 165 -27.44 -25.20 2.69
N THR A 166 -26.70 -24.87 3.73
CA THR A 166 -26.94 -23.74 4.62
C THR A 166 -25.79 -22.75 4.45
N MET A 167 -26.11 -21.51 4.12
CA MET A 167 -25.17 -20.41 3.93
C MET A 167 -25.44 -19.33 4.97
N ILE A 168 -24.39 -18.85 5.62
CA ILE A 168 -24.44 -17.68 6.49
C ILE A 168 -23.81 -16.53 5.72
N LEU A 169 -24.59 -15.48 5.51
CA LEU A 169 -24.26 -14.31 4.70
C LEU A 169 -24.38 -13.06 5.58
N THR A 170 -23.51 -12.09 5.40
CA THR A 170 -23.61 -10.77 6.02
C THR A 170 -23.76 -9.71 4.95
N ALA A 171 -24.82 -8.92 5.01
CA ALA A 171 -25.04 -7.75 4.16
C ALA A 171 -24.59 -6.48 4.88
N TYR A 172 -24.06 -5.52 4.13
CA TYR A 172 -23.56 -4.24 4.65
C TYR A 172 -24.31 -3.05 4.07
N ALA A 173 -24.55 -2.04 4.89
CA ALA A 173 -24.98 -0.70 4.48
C ALA A 173 -24.13 0.37 5.18
N LEU A 174 -24.02 1.54 4.56
CA LEU A 174 -23.38 2.71 5.13
C LEU A 174 -24.45 3.57 5.82
N GLN A 175 -24.18 3.94 7.07
CA GLN A 175 -25.01 4.89 7.80
C GLN A 175 -24.56 6.31 7.45
N ASN A 176 -25.42 7.06 6.78
CA ASN A 176 -25.24 8.50 6.53
C ASN A 176 -25.47 9.34 7.79
#